data_AF-A0A9E4YB45-F1
#
_entry.id   AF-A0A9E4YB45-F1
#
_cell.length_a   1.000
_cell.length_b   1.000
_cell.length_c   1.000
_cell.angle_alpha   90.00
_cell.angle_beta   90.00
_cell.angle_gamma   90.00
#
_symmetry.space_group_name_H-M   'P 1'
#
loop_
_entity.id
_entity.type
_entity.pdbx_description
1 polymer ?
#
loop_
_entity_poly.entity_id
_entity_poly.type
_entity_poly.pdbx_seq_one_letter_code
_entity_poly.pdbx_strand_id
1 'polypeptide(L)'
;MSDKSNGDLKGQQQRWLEERYQKAVEKRGERSDTDFRTSSTPVAPLYTPADIEGDDYNADVGFPGEYPYTRGVQPSMYRGRLWSIRQYAGYGTPAETNERFKFLLKEGQSGLSVAFDLPTQLGYDSG
;
A
#
# COMPACT_ATOMS: atom_id res chain seq x y z
N MET A 1 4.34 29.01 14.64
CA MET A 1 3.05 29.56 14.14
C MET A 1 1.95 28.47 13.97
N SER A 2 2.20 27.18 14.25
CA SER A 2 1.26 26.07 13.99
C SER A 2 0.26 25.75 15.12
N ASP A 3 0.49 26.26 16.33
CA ASP A 3 -0.11 25.67 17.55
C ASP A 3 -1.57 26.14 17.80
N LYS A 4 -1.93 27.35 17.33
CA LYS A 4 -3.30 27.89 17.49
C LYS A 4 -4.30 27.37 16.45
N SER A 5 -3.84 26.93 15.26
CA SER A 5 -4.75 26.47 14.19
C SER A 5 -5.24 25.03 14.40
N ASN A 6 -4.40 24.17 14.98
CA ASN A 6 -4.74 22.76 15.17
C ASN A 6 -5.71 22.52 16.33
N GLY A 7 -5.60 23.31 17.41
CA GLY A 7 -6.56 23.24 18.53
C GLY A 7 -8.00 23.56 18.11
N ASP A 8 -8.17 24.50 17.17
CA ASP A 8 -9.48 24.80 16.56
C ASP A 8 -9.97 23.65 15.66
N LEU A 9 -9.08 22.98 14.92
CA LEU A 9 -9.42 21.83 14.08
C LEU A 9 -9.92 20.63 14.89
N LYS A 10 -9.28 20.30 16.03
CA LYS A 10 -9.77 19.21 16.92
C LYS A 10 -11.20 19.48 17.38
N GLY A 11 -11.48 20.71 17.81
CA GLY A 11 -12.83 21.10 18.21
C GLY A 11 -13.85 21.04 17.06
N GLN A 12 -13.46 21.47 15.86
CA GLN A 12 -14.30 21.38 14.66
C GLN A 12 -14.60 19.93 14.27
N GLN A 13 -13.59 19.05 14.30
CA GLN A 13 -13.73 17.62 14.02
C GLN A 13 -14.69 16.98 15.03
N GLN A 14 -14.54 17.25 16.32
CA GLN A 14 -15.44 16.72 17.36
C GLN A 14 -16.88 17.20 17.17
N ARG A 15 -17.09 18.50 16.94
CA ARG A 15 -18.44 19.05 16.66
C ARG A 15 -19.08 18.40 15.43
N TRP A 16 -18.30 18.17 14.38
CA TRP A 16 -18.80 17.50 13.18
C TRP A 16 -19.20 16.05 13.46
N LEU A 17 -18.39 15.31 14.22
CA LEU A 17 -18.68 13.93 14.61
C LEU A 17 -20.01 13.85 15.36
N GLU A 18 -20.20 14.70 16.37
CA GLU A 18 -21.39 14.70 17.24
C GLU A 18 -22.63 15.24 16.54
N GLU A 19 -22.52 16.36 15.83
CA GLU A 19 -23.71 17.07 15.35
C GLU A 19 -24.15 16.68 13.95
N ARG A 20 -23.22 16.21 13.11
CA ARG A 20 -23.48 15.94 11.68
C ARG A 20 -23.41 14.46 11.39
N TYR A 21 -22.33 13.82 11.80
CA TYR A 21 -22.13 12.40 11.51
C TYR A 21 -23.07 11.52 12.34
N GLN A 22 -23.14 11.70 13.67
CA GLN A 22 -24.09 10.92 14.49
C GLN A 22 -25.54 11.09 14.03
N LYS A 23 -25.99 12.32 13.72
CA LYS A 23 -27.35 12.53 13.19
C LYS A 23 -27.60 11.79 11.87
N ALA A 24 -26.60 11.63 11.02
CA ALA A 24 -26.72 10.88 9.79
C ALA A 24 -26.78 9.36 10.07
N VAL A 25 -25.94 8.87 10.98
CA VAL A 25 -25.90 7.48 11.45
C VAL A 25 -27.20 7.09 12.15
N GLU A 26 -27.76 7.94 13.01
CA GLU A 26 -29.05 7.69 13.66
C GLU A 26 -30.19 7.62 12.63
N LYS A 27 -30.15 8.46 11.59
CA LYS A 27 -31.21 8.53 10.58
C LYS A 27 -31.19 7.35 9.60
N ARG A 28 -30.01 6.87 9.22
CA ARG A 28 -29.85 5.88 8.12
C ARG A 28 -29.01 4.66 8.47
N GLY A 29 -28.35 4.66 9.62
CA GLY A 29 -27.31 3.69 9.96
C GLY A 29 -26.03 3.93 9.17
N GLU A 30 -24.95 3.33 9.66
CA GLU A 30 -23.84 2.97 8.77
C GLU A 30 -24.19 1.71 7.98
N ARG A 31 -23.43 1.47 6.91
CA ARG A 31 -23.61 0.29 6.07
C ARG A 31 -23.27 -0.96 6.89
N SER A 32 -24.22 -1.88 7.04
CA SER A 32 -24.05 -3.08 7.88
C SER A 32 -23.33 -4.24 7.21
N ASP A 33 -23.14 -4.20 5.89
CA ASP A 33 -22.45 -5.23 5.11
C ASP A 33 -20.93 -5.03 5.02
N THR A 34 -20.41 -4.01 5.70
CA THR A 34 -19.01 -3.59 5.64
C THR A 34 -18.48 -3.39 7.05
N ASP A 35 -17.35 -4.01 7.35
CA ASP A 35 -16.56 -3.72 8.56
C ASP A 35 -15.49 -2.69 8.20
N PHE A 36 -15.54 -1.50 8.81
CA PHE A 36 -14.59 -0.41 8.55
C PHE A 36 -13.28 -0.67 9.28
N ARG A 37 -12.54 -1.68 8.83
CA ARG A 37 -11.23 -2.06 9.37
C ARG A 37 -10.21 -2.28 8.28
N THR A 38 -8.96 -1.93 8.58
CA THR A 38 -7.79 -2.32 7.78
C THR A 38 -6.83 -3.05 8.71
N SER A 39 -6.46 -4.29 8.36
CA SER A 39 -5.51 -5.12 9.14
C SER A 39 -5.80 -5.12 10.65
N SER A 40 -7.02 -5.47 11.03
CA SER A 40 -7.46 -5.49 12.43
C SER A 40 -7.43 -4.14 13.16
N THR A 41 -7.38 -3.02 12.44
CA THR A 41 -7.46 -1.67 13.02
C THR A 41 -8.76 -0.99 12.59
N PRO A 42 -9.58 -0.45 13.51
CA PRO A 42 -10.75 0.35 13.16
C PRO A 42 -10.34 1.59 12.35
N VAL A 43 -11.08 1.88 11.29
CA VAL A 43 -10.91 3.08 10.48
C VAL A 43 -11.89 4.13 10.99
N ALA A 44 -11.37 5.29 11.42
CA ALA A 44 -12.21 6.38 11.87
C ALA A 44 -13.01 6.99 10.69
N PRO A 45 -14.20 7.56 10.95
CA PRO A 45 -15.03 8.17 9.90
C PRO A 45 -14.39 9.37 9.20
N LEU A 46 -13.41 10.01 9.84
CA LEU A 46 -12.69 11.18 9.34
C LEU A 46 -11.32 11.26 9.99
N TYR A 47 -10.29 11.50 9.17
CA TYR A 47 -8.94 11.88 9.61
C TYR A 47 -8.64 13.31 9.13
N THR A 48 -7.98 14.10 9.95
CA THR A 48 -7.63 15.51 9.74
C THR A 48 -6.17 15.74 10.09
N PRO A 49 -5.59 16.92 9.77
CA PRO A 49 -4.23 17.27 10.22
C PRO A 49 -4.03 17.20 11.74
N ALA A 50 -5.11 17.27 12.53
CA ALA A 50 -5.05 17.16 13.98
C ALA A 50 -4.80 15.72 14.47
N ASP A 51 -5.03 14.70 13.62
CA ASP A 51 -4.81 13.28 13.93
C ASP A 51 -3.34 12.85 13.76
N ILE A 52 -2.53 13.68 13.12
CA ILE A 52 -1.07 13.51 12.98
C ILE A 52 -0.30 14.59 13.76
N GLU A 53 -1.00 15.29 14.67
CA GLU A 53 -0.40 16.32 15.51
C GLU A 53 0.52 15.67 16.56
N GLY A 54 1.82 15.93 16.45
CA GLY A 54 2.85 15.36 17.33
C GLY A 54 3.83 14.43 16.61
N ASP A 55 3.50 14.00 15.39
CA ASP A 55 4.42 13.24 14.53
C ASP A 55 5.58 14.15 14.10
N ASP A 56 6.81 13.62 14.12
CA ASP A 56 7.96 14.35 13.58
C ASP A 56 8.06 14.04 12.10
N TYR A 57 7.63 14.99 11.27
CA TYR A 57 7.67 14.83 9.82
C TYR A 57 9.05 14.38 9.32
N ASN A 58 10.15 14.92 9.86
CA ASN A 58 11.48 14.58 9.36
C ASN A 58 11.94 13.20 9.86
N ALA A 59 11.56 12.80 11.06
CA ALA A 59 11.95 11.50 11.62
C ALA A 59 11.08 10.35 11.13
N ASP A 60 9.78 10.58 10.91
CA ASP A 60 8.79 9.53 10.63
C ASP A 60 8.43 9.43 9.14
N VAL A 61 8.43 10.56 8.40
CA VAL A 61 8.03 10.61 6.99
C VAL A 61 9.21 10.91 6.05
N GLY A 62 9.94 11.99 6.34
CA GLY A 62 11.11 12.45 5.61
C GLY A 62 10.88 12.75 4.13
N PHE A 63 11.97 12.72 3.38
CA PHE A 63 12.01 12.93 1.93
C PHE A 63 12.36 11.62 1.19
N PRO A 64 11.87 11.40 -0.04
CA PRO A 64 12.22 10.20 -0.79
C PRO A 64 13.73 10.13 -1.04
N GLY A 65 14.31 8.93 -0.89
CA GLY A 65 15.76 8.72 -1.02
C GLY A 65 16.59 9.09 0.21
N GLU A 66 15.95 9.49 1.30
CA GLU A 66 16.59 9.77 2.60
C GLU A 66 15.92 8.96 3.70
N TYR A 67 16.66 8.63 4.77
CA TYR A 67 16.08 7.98 5.96
C TYR A 67 14.92 8.84 6.51
N PRO A 68 13.78 8.26 6.94
CA PRO A 68 13.47 6.83 7.14
C PRO A 68 12.99 6.07 5.89
N TYR A 69 13.06 6.68 4.70
CA TYR A 69 12.63 6.13 3.42
C TYR A 69 11.12 5.81 3.33
N THR A 70 10.30 6.35 4.24
CA THR A 70 8.84 6.19 4.23
C THR A 70 8.22 6.61 2.88
N ARG A 71 8.80 7.63 2.23
CA ARG A 71 8.37 8.10 0.90
C ARG A 71 9.04 7.39 -0.29
N GLY A 72 9.84 6.37 -0.03
CA GLY A 72 10.54 5.58 -1.03
C GLY A 72 12.06 5.70 -0.94
N VAL A 73 12.76 4.66 -1.41
CA VAL A 73 14.23 4.50 -1.31
C VAL A 73 15.02 5.25 -2.39
N GLN A 74 14.35 5.84 -3.39
CA GLN A 74 14.99 6.56 -4.49
C GLN A 74 14.47 8.01 -4.53
N PRO A 75 15.31 9.04 -4.70
CA PRO A 75 14.84 10.43 -4.74
C PRO A 75 13.84 10.74 -5.86
N SER A 76 14.03 10.14 -7.05
CA SER A 76 13.17 10.38 -8.22
C SER A 76 12.07 9.33 -8.43
N MET A 77 12.10 8.22 -7.68
CA MET A 77 11.18 7.08 -7.78
C MET A 77 10.80 6.78 -9.25
N TYR A 78 9.49 6.66 -9.53
CA TYR A 78 8.94 6.28 -10.82
C TYR A 78 8.97 7.40 -11.87
N ARG A 79 9.39 8.62 -11.51
CA ARG A 79 9.72 9.67 -12.50
C ARG A 79 11.07 9.39 -13.17
N GLY A 80 12.00 8.74 -12.46
CA GLY A 80 13.29 8.34 -13.00
C GLY A 80 13.23 6.97 -13.67
N ARG A 81 12.69 5.96 -12.98
CA ARG A 81 12.57 4.60 -13.50
C ARG A 81 11.31 3.93 -12.95
N LEU A 82 10.47 3.41 -13.83
CA LEU A 82 9.32 2.60 -13.45
C LEU A 82 9.75 1.34 -12.68
N TRP A 83 8.82 0.79 -11.88
CA TRP A 83 9.05 -0.50 -11.25
C TRP A 83 9.31 -1.58 -12.32
N SER A 84 10.05 -2.63 -11.95
CA SER A 84 10.30 -3.75 -12.86
C SER A 84 9.02 -4.57 -13.02
N ILE A 85 8.44 -4.59 -14.22
CA ILE A 85 7.38 -5.52 -14.58
C ILE A 85 7.99 -6.92 -14.61
N ARG A 86 7.57 -7.80 -13.69
CA ARG A 86 8.13 -9.15 -13.50
C ARG A 86 7.00 -10.14 -13.19
N GLN A 87 6.52 -10.85 -14.21
CA GLN A 87 5.50 -11.88 -14.00
C GLN A 87 6.17 -13.15 -13.48
N TYR A 88 5.53 -13.77 -12.49
CA TYR A 88 5.91 -15.07 -11.97
C TYR A 88 5.39 -16.15 -12.90
N ALA A 89 6.29 -16.87 -13.57
CA ALA A 89 5.92 -17.88 -14.56
C ALA A 89 6.91 -19.05 -14.53
N GLY A 90 6.39 -20.24 -14.84
CA GLY A 90 7.14 -21.49 -14.93
C GLY A 90 6.16 -22.65 -14.88
N TYR A 91 6.24 -23.53 -15.87
CA TYR A 91 5.43 -24.73 -15.96
C TYR A 91 6.07 -25.73 -16.93
N GLY A 92 5.71 -27.00 -16.78
CA GLY A 92 6.16 -28.08 -17.66
C GLY A 92 7.69 -28.17 -17.70
N THR A 93 8.21 -28.28 -18.91
CA THR A 93 9.64 -28.42 -19.16
C THR A 93 10.36 -27.06 -19.20
N PRO A 94 11.70 -27.06 -19.03
CA PRO A 94 12.51 -25.84 -19.20
C PRO A 94 12.32 -25.17 -20.56
N ALA A 95 12.08 -25.95 -21.62
CA ALA A 95 11.86 -25.43 -22.97
C ALA A 95 10.56 -24.62 -23.07
N GLU A 96 9.45 -25.16 -22.57
CA GLU A 96 8.15 -24.49 -22.55
C GLU A 96 8.19 -23.22 -21.70
N THR A 97 8.84 -23.29 -20.53
CA THR A 97 9.03 -22.11 -19.67
C THR A 97 9.87 -21.03 -20.36
N ASN A 98 10.91 -21.41 -21.11
CA ASN A 98 11.72 -20.47 -21.88
C ASN A 98 10.95 -19.80 -23.03
N GLU A 99 10.10 -20.56 -23.74
CA GLU A 99 9.20 -19.98 -24.74
C GLU A 99 8.26 -18.96 -24.12
N ARG A 100 7.69 -19.28 -22.96
CA ARG A 100 6.86 -18.34 -22.20
C ARG A 100 7.63 -17.08 -21.81
N PHE A 101 8.86 -17.18 -21.32
CA PHE A 101 9.66 -16.00 -20.97
C PHE A 101 9.93 -15.10 -22.18
N LYS A 102 10.27 -15.67 -23.34
CA LYS A 102 10.47 -14.89 -24.57
C LYS A 102 9.19 -14.16 -24.99
N PHE A 103 8.05 -14.82 -24.89
CA PHE A 103 6.75 -14.19 -25.13
C PHE A 103 6.52 -13.01 -24.17
N LEU A 104 6.71 -13.20 -22.87
CA LEU A 104 6.49 -12.13 -21.88
C LEU A 104 7.44 -10.94 -22.05
N LEU A 105 8.71 -11.19 -22.38
CA LEU A 105 9.68 -10.13 -22.70
C LEU A 105 9.23 -9.32 -23.92
N LYS A 106 8.71 -9.99 -24.96
CA LYS A 106 8.16 -9.32 -26.15
C LYS A 106 6.96 -8.44 -25.80
N GLU A 107 6.12 -8.87 -24.85
CA GLU A 107 4.94 -8.12 -24.37
C GLU A 107 5.28 -7.04 -23.32
N GLY A 108 6.56 -6.73 -23.09
CA GLY A 108 6.99 -5.61 -22.25
C GLY A 108 7.37 -5.97 -20.81
N GLN A 109 7.49 -7.26 -20.48
CA GLN A 109 8.15 -7.66 -19.24
C GLN A 109 9.61 -7.18 -19.22
N SER A 110 10.07 -6.72 -18.05
CA SER A 110 11.43 -6.14 -17.86
C SER A 110 12.30 -6.93 -16.88
N GLY A 111 11.77 -7.99 -16.27
CA GLY A 111 12.53 -8.94 -15.46
C GLY A 111 11.86 -10.31 -15.42
N LEU A 112 12.63 -11.39 -15.25
CA LEU A 112 12.12 -12.77 -15.19
C LEU A 112 11.91 -13.23 -13.74
N SER A 113 10.83 -13.94 -13.45
CA SER A 113 10.66 -14.65 -12.17
C SER A 113 10.17 -16.06 -12.42
N VAL A 114 10.93 -17.03 -11.94
CA VAL A 114 10.74 -18.45 -12.26
C VAL A 114 9.92 -19.13 -11.17
N ALA A 115 8.84 -19.79 -11.57
CA ALA A 115 8.12 -20.73 -10.71
C ALA A 115 8.66 -22.15 -10.94
N PHE A 116 9.06 -22.83 -9.85
CA PHE A 116 9.48 -24.22 -9.89
C PHE A 116 8.34 -25.14 -9.44
N ASP A 117 8.34 -26.39 -9.91
CA ASP A 117 7.43 -27.42 -9.43
C ASP A 117 7.77 -27.85 -7.99
N LEU A 118 6.85 -28.58 -7.36
CA LEU A 118 7.02 -28.98 -5.96
C LEU A 118 8.24 -29.91 -5.74
N PRO A 119 8.51 -30.92 -6.59
CA PRO A 119 9.74 -31.73 -6.46
C PRO A 119 11.01 -30.88 -6.44
N THR A 120 11.18 -29.95 -7.39
CA THR A 120 12.34 -29.05 -7.43
C THR A 120 12.43 -28.18 -6.18
N GLN A 121 11.30 -27.64 -5.69
CA GLN A 121 11.26 -26.84 -4.47
C GLN A 121 11.66 -27.63 -3.21
N LEU A 122 11.35 -28.92 -3.18
CA LEU A 122 11.67 -29.83 -2.10
C LEU A 122 13.04 -30.51 -2.24
N GLY A 123 13.75 -30.30 -3.36
CA GLY A 123 15.04 -30.92 -3.64
C GLY A 123 14.96 -32.38 -4.08
N TYR A 124 13.81 -32.82 -4.59
CA TYR A 124 13.64 -34.15 -5.19
C TYR A 124 13.80 -34.09 -6.70
N ASP A 125 14.47 -35.09 -7.26
CA ASP A 125 14.48 -35.33 -8.70
C ASP A 125 13.10 -35.78 -9.19
N SER A 126 12.77 -35.44 -10.43
CA SER A 126 11.47 -35.72 -11.06
C SER A 126 11.23 -37.19 -11.46
N GLY A 127 12.08 -38.11 -11.00
CA GLY A 127 12.21 -39.49 -11.47
C GLY A 127 11.04 -40.41 -11.18
#